data_AF-A0A7C6BFS4-F1
#
_entry.id   AF-A0A7C6BFS4-F1
#
_cell.length_a   1.000
_cell.length_b   1.000
_cell.length_c   1.000
_cell.angle_alpha   90.00
_cell.angle_beta   90.00
_cell.angle_gamma   90.00
#
_symmetry.space_group_name_H-M   'P 1'
#
loop_
_entity.id
_entity.type
_entity.pdbx_description
1 polymer ?
#
loop_
_entity_poly.entity_id
_entity_poly.type
_entity_poly.pdbx_seq_one_letter_code
_entity_poly.pdbx_strand_id
1 'polypeptide(L)' 'SLLESPIIINARGGVLKVYYTRTKENKYTNIFLEGLAEKTFEGVFCFN' A
#
# COMPACT_ATOMS: atom_id res chain seq x y z
N SER A 1 -1.70 -17.29 13.02
CA SER A 1 -0.29 -16.87 13.00
C SER A 1 -0.22 -15.36 13.12
N LEU A 2 0.78 -14.83 13.81
CA LEU A 2 1.05 -13.39 13.77
C LEU A 2 1.75 -13.12 12.43
N LEU A 3 1.22 -12.17 11.66
CA LEU A 3 1.84 -11.81 10.39
C LEU A 3 3.10 -10.97 10.66
N GLU A 4 4.20 -11.31 10.00
CA GLU A 4 5.44 -10.54 10.05
C GLU A 4 5.46 -9.50 8.94
N SER A 5 6.07 -8.35 9.20
CA SER A 5 6.23 -7.28 8.22
C SER A 5 7.39 -7.61 7.26
N PRO A 6 7.25 -7.38 5.94
CA PRO A 6 6.04 -6.87 5.29
C PRO A 6 4.99 -7.95 5.05
N ILE A 7 3.71 -7.54 5.06
CA ILE A 7 2.61 -8.39 4.57
C ILE A 7 2.26 -8.05 3.13
N ILE A 8 1.82 -9.06 2.38
CA ILE A 8 1.37 -8.90 1.00
C ILE A 8 -0.17 -8.95 0.98
N ILE A 9 -0.78 -7.92 0.42
CA ILE A 9 -2.22 -7.84 0.20
C ILE A 9 -2.49 -7.92 -1.29
N ASN A 10 -3.21 -8.95 -1.71
CA ASN A 10 -3.71 -9.09 -3.08
C ASN A 10 -5.08 -8.41 -3.18
N ALA A 11 -5.10 -7.17 -3.68
CA ALA A 11 -6.32 -6.41 -3.90
C ALA A 11 -6.78 -6.55 -5.37
N ARG A 12 -8.04 -6.20 -5.66
CA ARG A 12 -8.59 -6.27 -7.02
C ARG A 12 -7.78 -5.44 -8.03
N GLY A 13 -7.21 -4.32 -7.60
CA GLY A 13 -6.44 -3.39 -8.44
C GLY A 13 -4.93 -3.65 -8.49
N GLY A 14 -4.42 -4.69 -7.82
CA GLY A 14 -2.98 -4.99 -7.78
C GLY A 14 -2.50 -5.51 -6.43
N VAL A 15 -1.18 -5.63 -6.32
CA VAL A 15 -0.49 -6.13 -5.12
C VAL A 15 0.06 -4.95 -4.32
N LEU A 16 -0.21 -4.96 -3.00
CA LEU A 16 0.36 -4.01 -2.05
C LEU A 16 1.25 -4.74 -1.04
N LYS A 17 2.44 -4.20 -0.78
CA LYS A 17 3.26 -4.57 0.37
C LYS A 17 3.02 -3.56 1.49
N VAL A 18 2.69 -4.05 2.68
CA VAL A 18 2.50 -3.21 3.86
C VAL A 18 3.63 -3.49 4.85
N TYR A 19 4.43 -2.46 5.11
CA TYR A 19 5.47 -2.47 6.13
C TYR A 19 4.92 -1.85 7.41
N TYR A 20 5.29 -2.40 8.57
CA TYR A 20 4.91 -1.84 9.86
C TYR A 20 5.90 -2.26 10.96
N THR A 21 5.89 -1.51 12.06
CA THR A 21 6.48 -1.91 13.33
C THR A 21 5.38 -2.37 14.27
N ARG A 22 5.58 -3.50 14.97
CA ARG A 22 4.66 -3.95 16.03
C ARG A 22 5.24 -3.63 17.39
N THR A 23 4.49 -2.92 18.22
CA THR A 23 4.90 -2.59 19.59
C THR A 23 4.67 -3.76 20.55
N LYS A 24 5.26 -3.68 21.74
CA LYS A 24 5.09 -4.69 22.80
C LYS A 24 3.63 -4.79 23.27
N GLU A 25 2.86 -3.71 23.16
CA GLU A 25 1.42 -3.63 23.50
C GLU A 25 0.52 -4.09 22.34
N ASN A 26 1.08 -4.81 21.35
CA ASN A 26 0.34 -5.33 20.20
C ASN A 26 -0.32 -4.23 19.33
N LYS A 27 0.28 -3.04 19.27
CA LYS A 27 -0.13 -1.97 18.36
C LYS A 27 0.76 -1.98 17.11
N TYR A 28 0.22 -1.50 15.99
CA TYR A 28 0.97 -1.33 14.75
C TYR A 28 1.29 0.16 14.56
N THR A 29 2.55 0.47 14.26
CA THR A 29 3.06 1.83 14.06
C THR A 29 3.95 1.88 12.82
N ASN A 30 4.33 3.09 12.37
CA ASN A 30 5.22 3.28 11.22
C ASN A 30 4.75 2.51 9.98
N ILE A 31 3.48 2.69 9.61
CA ILE A 31 2.85 1.93 8.54
C ILE A 31 3.19 2.58 7.20
N PHE A 32 3.81 1.81 6.31
CA PHE A 32 4.15 2.24 4.95
C PHE A 32 3.56 1.27 3.93
N LEU A 33 3.07 1.82 2.82
CA LEU A 33 2.49 1.06 1.72
C LEU A 33 3.38 1.22 0.49
N GLU A 34 3.77 0.10 -0.11
CA GLU A 34 4.48 0.06 -1.39
C GLU A 34 3.62 -0.68 -2.40
N GLY A 35 3.45 -0.08 -3.57
CA GLY A 35 2.73 -0.65 -4.69
C GLY A 35 3.27 -0.10 -5.99
N LEU A 36 3.08 -0.86 -7.07
CA LEU A 36 3.41 -0.39 -8.41
C LEU A 36 2.34 0.60 -8.88
N ALA A 37 2.78 1.71 -9.46
CA ALA A 37 1.92 2.68 -10.11
C ALA A 37 2.38 2.84 -11.56
N GLU A 38 1.43 2.89 -12.48
CA GLU A 38 1.66 3.13 -13.89
C GLU A 38 0.89 4.37 -14.32
N LYS A 39 1.54 5.22 -15.12
CA LYS A 39 0.91 6.40 -15.69
C LYS A 39 0.01 5.97 -16.86
N THR A 40 -1.29 6.13 -16.69
CA THR A 40 -2.28 5.70 -17.70
C THR A 40 -2.67 6.80 -18.69
N PHE A 41 -2.49 8.06 -18.33
CA PHE A 41 -2.87 9.20 -19.17
C PHE A 41 -2.03 10.44 -18.83
N GLU A 42 -1.78 11.26 -19.84
CA GLU A 42 -1.31 12.64 -19.71
C GLU A 42 -1.95 13.49 -20.79
N GLY A 43 -2.53 14.62 -20.37
CA GLY A 43 -3.22 15.52 -21.28
C GLY A 43 -3.97 16.60 -20.51
N VAL A 44 -4.77 17.37 -21.25
CA VAL A 44 -5.54 18.51 -20.73
C VAL A 44 -7.02 18.24 -20.91
N PHE A 45 -7.82 18.50 -19.88
CA PHE A 45 -9.27 18.49 -19.97
C PHE A 45 -9.76 19.91 -20.30
N CYS A 46 -10.35 20.09 -21.48
CA CYS A 46 -10.99 21.34 -21.89
C CYS A 46 -12.50 21.23 -21.64
N PHE A 47 -13.06 22.16 -20.87
CA PHE A 47 -14.50 22.29 -20.67
C PHE A 47 -14.99 23.51 -21.46
N ASN A 48 -16.01 23.33 -22.29
CA ASN A 48 -16.68 24.40 -23.05
C ASN A 48 -17.77 25.08 -22.21
#